data_AF-A0A918S9R7-F1
#
_entry.id   AF-A0A918S9R7-F1
#
_cell.length_a   1.000
_cell.length_b   1.000
_cell.length_c   1.000
_cell.angle_alpha   90.00
_cell.angle_beta   90.00
_cell.angle_gamma   90.00
#
_symmetry.space_group_name_H-M   'P 1'
#
loop_
_entity.id
_entity.type
_entity.pdbx_description
1 polymer ?
#
loop_
_entity_poly.entity_id
_entity_poly.type
_entity_poly.pdbx_seq_one_letter_code
_entity_poly.pdbx_strand_id
1 'polypeptide(L)'
;MEILKIVDRLTKLVPEENEILLELSRNMYADALQLAPKIAGAEGVDLYDIKIENAAVIRKCAREIYVQCNSFLVFGDDFKEAEYLDILRA
;
A
#
# COMPACT_ATOMS: atom_id res chain seq x y z
N MET A 1 -7.31 10.13 -0.65
CA MET A 1 -6.62 9.39 0.43
C MET A 1 -5.13 9.50 0.20
N GLU A 2 -4.36 9.84 1.24
CA GLU A 2 -2.93 10.16 1.11
C GLU A 2 -2.06 8.94 0.77
N ILE A 3 -2.32 7.77 1.38
CA ILE A 3 -1.58 6.53 1.12
C ILE A 3 -1.54 6.19 -0.38
N LEU A 4 -2.69 6.23 -1.07
CA LEU A 4 -2.76 5.95 -2.50
C LEU A 4 -1.93 6.92 -3.34
N LYS A 5 -1.90 8.22 -2.98
CA LYS A 5 -1.09 9.21 -3.70
C LYS A 5 0.40 8.96 -3.53
N ILE A 6 0.82 8.55 -2.34
CA ILE A 6 2.23 8.23 -2.06
C ILE A 6 2.63 7.00 -2.85
N VAL A 7 1.83 5.94 -2.83
CA VAL A 7 2.11 4.71 -3.58
C VAL A 7 2.10 4.95 -5.10
N ASP A 8 1.18 5.77 -5.62
CA ASP A 8 1.17 6.18 -7.04
C ASP A 8 2.41 6.98 -7.46
N ARG A 9 3.01 7.76 -6.54
CA ARG A 9 4.28 8.42 -6.81
C ARG A 9 5.43 7.42 -6.78
N LEU A 10 5.44 6.53 -5.79
CA LEU A 10 6.44 5.47 -5.65
C LEU A 10 6.53 4.62 -6.92
N THR A 11 5.39 4.16 -7.45
CA THR A 11 5.34 3.33 -8.68
C THR A 11 5.95 4.01 -9.89
N LYS A 12 5.86 5.34 -9.98
CA LYS A 12 6.44 6.15 -11.08
C LYS A 12 7.93 6.39 -10.93
N LEU A 13 8.49 6.20 -9.73
CA LEU A 13 9.91 6.38 -9.43
C LEU A 13 10.70 5.07 -9.58
N VAL A 14 10.01 3.93 -9.64
CA VAL A 14 10.66 2.63 -9.84
C VAL A 14 11.25 2.53 -11.25
N PRO A 15 12.52 2.13 -11.40
CA PRO A 15 13.14 1.88 -12.71
C PRO A 15 12.43 0.77 -13.49
N GLU A 16 12.18 0.97 -14.79
CA GLU A 16 11.43 0.01 -15.62
C GLU A 16 12.17 -1.33 -15.80
N GLU A 17 13.49 -1.30 -15.77
CA GLU A 17 14.37 -2.47 -15.83
C GLU A 17 14.39 -3.31 -14.54
N ASN A 18 13.89 -2.78 -13.41
CA ASN A 18 13.83 -3.52 -12.14
C ASN A 18 12.45 -4.19 -11.98
N GLU A 19 12.30 -5.36 -12.61
CA GLU A 19 11.05 -6.14 -12.62
C GLU A 19 10.53 -6.45 -11.20
N ILE A 20 11.43 -6.70 -10.25
CA ILE A 20 11.07 -7.00 -8.86
C ILE A 20 10.41 -5.79 -8.20
N LEU A 21 11.06 -4.62 -8.26
CA LEU A 21 10.50 -3.39 -7.68
C LEU A 21 9.21 -2.98 -8.40
N LEU A 22 9.10 -3.22 -9.70
CA LEU A 22 7.88 -2.95 -10.45
C LEU A 22 6.73 -3.82 -9.93
N GLU A 23 6.94 -5.12 -9.75
CA GLU A 23 5.93 -6.03 -9.19
C GLU A 23 5.54 -5.62 -7.77
N LEU A 24 6.51 -5.34 -6.91
CA LEU A 24 6.25 -4.85 -5.55
C LEU A 24 5.42 -3.56 -5.58
N SER A 25 5.78 -2.58 -6.42
CA SER A 25 5.04 -1.31 -6.51
C SER A 25 3.59 -1.52 -6.99
N ARG A 26 3.35 -2.46 -7.91
CA ARG A 26 2.01 -2.80 -8.41
C ARG A 26 1.16 -3.44 -7.33
N ASN A 27 1.74 -4.33 -6.53
CA ASN A 27 1.07 -4.94 -5.40
C ASN A 27 0.71 -3.88 -4.35
N MET A 28 1.62 -2.93 -4.06
CA MET A 28 1.36 -1.85 -3.10
C MET A 28 0.20 -0.99 -3.59
N TYR A 29 0.19 -0.69 -4.88
CA TYR A 29 -0.85 0.13 -5.51
C TYR A 29 -2.21 -0.56 -5.46
N ALA A 30 -2.25 -1.87 -5.73
CA ALA A 30 -3.46 -2.67 -5.62
C ALA A 30 -4.02 -2.68 -4.19
N ASP A 31 -3.17 -2.85 -3.18
CA ASP A 31 -3.57 -2.79 -1.76
C ASP A 31 -4.05 -1.40 -1.37
N ALA A 32 -3.35 -0.35 -1.81
CA ALA A 32 -3.74 1.03 -1.53
C ALA A 32 -5.10 1.40 -2.14
N LEU A 33 -5.43 0.88 -3.33
CA LEU A 33 -6.74 1.06 -3.96
C LEU A 33 -7.90 0.45 -3.15
N GLN A 34 -7.64 -0.59 -2.35
CA GLN A 34 -8.68 -1.21 -1.52
C GLN A 34 -9.04 -0.39 -0.28
N LEU A 35 -8.12 0.41 0.25
CA LEU A 35 -8.31 1.07 1.54
C LEU A 35 -9.51 2.02 1.53
N ALA A 36 -9.59 2.94 0.56
CA ALA A 36 -10.65 3.94 0.51
C ALA A 36 -12.08 3.35 0.44
N PRO A 37 -12.40 2.43 -0.49
CA PRO A 37 -13.74 1.84 -0.55
C PRO A 37 -14.06 0.99 0.69
N LYS A 38 -13.08 0.32 1.31
CA LYS A 38 -13.30 -0.48 2.52
C LYS A 38 -13.52 0.39 3.76
N ILE A 39 -12.82 1.51 3.87
CA ILE A 39 -13.09 2.52 4.91
C ILE A 39 -14.51 3.07 4.75
N ALA A 40 -14.89 3.48 3.53
CA ALA A 40 -16.25 3.94 3.27
C ALA A 40 -17.31 2.88 3.59
N GLY A 41 -17.04 1.61 3.28
CA GLY A 41 -17.92 0.49 3.60
C GLY A 41 -18.04 0.19 5.10
N ALA A 42 -16.98 0.39 5.88
CA ALA A 42 -17.00 0.23 7.33
C ALA A 42 -17.75 1.37 8.04
N GLU A 43 -17.57 2.61 7.58
CA GLU A 43 -18.21 3.80 8.16
C GLU A 43 -19.65 4.01 7.67
N GLY A 44 -19.97 3.54 6.46
CA GLY A 44 -21.25 3.81 5.79
C GLY A 44 -22.38 2.82 6.09
N VAL A 45 -22.21 1.90 7.03
CA VAL A 45 -23.18 0.84 7.34
C VAL A 45 -23.30 0.63 8.85
N ASP A 46 -24.46 0.20 9.36
CA ASP A 46 -24.65 -0.12 10.78
C ASP A 46 -24.49 -1.61 11.12
N LEU A 47 -24.46 -2.47 10.09
CA LEU A 47 -24.31 -3.91 10.24
C LEU A 47 -22.90 -4.28 10.72
N TYR A 48 -22.83 -4.83 11.93
CA TYR A 48 -21.57 -5.18 12.60
C TYR A 48 -20.68 -6.08 11.75
N ASP A 49 -21.23 -7.14 11.14
CA ASP A 49 -20.45 -8.09 10.35
C ASP A 49 -19.75 -7.43 9.17
N ILE A 50 -20.45 -6.50 8.49
CA ILE A 50 -19.88 -5.75 7.36
C ILE A 50 -18.78 -4.80 7.84
N LYS A 51 -18.92 -4.20 9.03
CA LYS A 51 -17.84 -3.39 9.63
C LYS A 51 -16.59 -4.23 9.88
N ILE A 52 -16.75 -5.41 10.48
CA ILE A 52 -15.63 -6.28 10.81
C ILE A 52 -14.95 -6.83 9.56
N GLU A 53 -15.72 -7.22 8.54
CA GLU A 53 -15.18 -7.68 7.27
C GLU A 53 -14.33 -6.60 6.59
N ASN A 54 -14.88 -5.38 6.48
CA ASN A 54 -14.13 -4.25 5.92
C ASN A 54 -12.88 -3.92 6.75
N ALA A 55 -12.99 -3.92 8.09
CA ALA A 55 -11.85 -3.69 8.98
C ALA A 55 -10.75 -4.76 8.82
N ALA A 56 -11.12 -6.02 8.58
CA ALA A 56 -10.17 -7.09 8.30
C ALA A 56 -9.42 -6.86 6.99
N VAL A 57 -10.11 -6.45 5.92
CA VAL A 57 -9.48 -6.12 4.64
C VAL A 57 -8.57 -4.90 4.76
N ILE A 58 -9.01 -3.84 5.46
CA ILE A 58 -8.18 -2.65 5.72
C ILE A 58 -6.87 -3.04 6.41
N ARG A 59 -6.96 -3.86 7.47
CA ARG A 59 -5.78 -4.33 8.21
C ARG A 59 -4.85 -5.16 7.33
N LYS A 60 -5.40 -6.03 6.49
CA LYS A 60 -4.62 -6.84 5.55
C LYS A 60 -3.85 -5.94 4.57
N CYS A 61 -4.55 -5.07 3.84
CA CYS A 61 -3.92 -4.20 2.83
C CYS A 61 -2.88 -3.26 3.44
N ALA A 62 -3.15 -2.68 4.61
CA ALA A 62 -2.17 -1.86 5.32
C ALA A 62 -0.91 -2.66 5.70
N ARG A 63 -1.07 -3.91 6.15
CA ARG A 63 0.06 -4.79 6.47
C ARG A 63 0.86 -5.19 5.24
N GLU A 64 0.20 -5.49 4.12
CA GLU A 64 0.88 -5.83 2.87
C GLU A 64 1.71 -4.65 2.34
N ILE A 65 1.17 -3.42 2.38
CA ILE A 65 1.93 -2.19 2.04
C ILE A 65 3.19 -2.08 2.92
N TYR A 66 3.07 -2.30 4.23
CA TYR A 66 4.22 -2.28 5.15
C TYR A 66 5.25 -3.38 4.82
N VAL A 67 4.81 -4.60 4.54
CA VAL A 67 5.71 -5.72 4.18
C VAL A 67 6.44 -5.40 2.88
N GLN A 68 5.74 -4.88 1.88
CA GLN A 68 6.33 -4.52 0.60
C GLN A 68 7.33 -3.35 0.73
N CYS A 69 7.12 -2.41 1.66
CA CYS A 69 8.14 -1.41 2.00
C CYS A 69 9.45 -2.05 2.50
N ASN A 70 9.38 -3.15 3.27
CA ASN A 70 10.58 -3.88 3.69
C ASN A 70 11.22 -4.60 2.49
N SER A 71 10.43 -5.20 1.61
CA SER A 71 10.94 -5.81 0.38
C SER A 71 11.65 -4.79 -0.52
N PHE A 72 11.12 -3.56 -0.62
CA PHE A 72 11.76 -2.46 -1.33
C PHE A 72 13.16 -2.13 -0.79
N LEU A 73 13.34 -2.13 0.54
CA LEU A 73 14.65 -1.90 1.15
C LEU A 73 15.64 -3.05 0.91
N VAL A 74 15.16 -4.27 0.66
CA VAL A 74 16.00 -5.45 0.42
C VAL A 74 16.39 -5.58 -1.05
N PHE A 75 15.49 -5.23 -1.97
CA PHE A 75 15.70 -5.41 -3.42
C PHE A 75 16.00 -4.11 -4.16
N GLY A 76 15.98 -2.98 -3.46
CA GLY A 76 16.19 -1.64 -3.99
C GLY A 76 17.46 -0.99 -3.45
N ASP A 77 18.61 -1.68 -3.54
CA ASP A 77 19.92 -1.17 -3.09
C ASP A 77 20.27 0.23 -3.66
N ASP A 78 19.71 0.60 -4.82
CA ASP A 78 19.86 1.92 -5.48
C ASP A 78 18.60 2.81 -5.41
N PHE A 79 17.56 2.41 -4.68
CA PHE A 79 16.30 3.16 -4.58
C PHE A 79 16.45 4.30 -3.57
N LYS A 80 16.56 5.54 -4.07
CA LYS A 80 16.93 6.74 -3.28
C LYS A 80 15.74 7.34 -2.54
N GLU A 81 14.54 6.89 -2.86
CA GLU A 81 13.26 7.42 -2.41
C GLU A 81 12.78 6.78 -1.10
N ALA A 82 13.73 6.46 -0.20
CA ALA A 82 13.49 5.81 1.09
C ALA A 82 12.51 6.58 2.00
N GLU A 83 12.45 7.91 1.88
CA GLU A 83 11.52 8.76 2.64
C GLU A 83 10.05 8.37 2.41
N TYR A 84 9.67 7.98 1.19
CA TYR A 84 8.30 7.53 0.92
C TYR A 84 8.00 6.21 1.65
N LEU A 85 8.99 5.33 1.77
CA LEU A 85 8.85 4.08 2.51
C LEU A 85 8.70 4.34 4.01
N ASP A 86 9.42 5.32 4.55
CA ASP A 86 9.30 5.70 5.97
C ASP A 86 7.91 6.25 6.29
N ILE A 87 7.35 7.10 5.43
CA ILE A 87 5.99 7.64 5.60
C ILE A 87 4.94 6.52 5.58
N LEU A 88 5.11 5.51 4.72
CA LEU A 88 4.18 4.37 4.62
C LEU A 88 4.30 3.38 5.80
N ARG A 89 5.38 3.45 6.58
CA ARG A 89 5.64 2.59 7.73
C ARG A 89 5.28 3.22 9.08
N ALA A 90 5.00 4.52 9.10
CA ALA A 90 4.63 5.28 10.29
C ALA A 90 3.23 4.90 10.81
#